data_AF-A0A1Z8AL15-F1
#
_entry.id   AF-A0A1Z8AL15-F1
#
_cell.length_a   1.000
_cell.length_b   1.000
_cell.length_c   1.000
_cell.angle_alpha   90.00
_cell.angle_beta   90.00
_cell.angle_gamma   90.00
#
_symmetry.space_group_name_H-M   'P 1'
#
loop_
_entity.id
_entity.type
_entity.pdbx_description
1 polymer ?
#
loop_
_entity_poly.entity_id
_entity_poly.type
_entity_poly.pdbx_seq_one_letter_code
_entity_poly.pdbx_strand_id
1 'polypeptide(L)'
;MKNSIKLILSFLFICQFATAQQQESYQSLMMEYFKVSGINSEYESAYDGMVSMLQDAYQTQEIPAETWQKIYDGKKASVSKFKGILASEYRGIFEDKQDIRNLIDFYSSPTGVQYKKDRSAMTDSQQAELTAFKNSITGQKLFSRVDQINKAKESSSIYWSRELICNVTTMLKDKGFESSMHMPSCN
;
A
#
# COMPACT_ATOMS: atom_id res chain seq x y z
N MET A 1 54.11 25.06 25.07
CA MET A 1 54.02 24.11 23.92
C MET A 1 53.40 22.75 24.26
N LYS A 2 53.44 22.24 25.51
CA LYS A 2 52.85 20.92 25.86
C LYS A 2 51.31 20.89 25.97
N ASN A 3 50.66 22.04 26.18
CA ASN A 3 49.20 22.10 26.37
C ASN A 3 48.42 22.35 25.07
N SER A 4 49.11 22.77 24.00
CA SER A 4 48.50 23.05 22.69
C SER A 4 48.31 21.78 21.84
N ILE A 5 49.12 20.74 22.09
CA ILE A 5 49.04 19.44 21.39
C ILE A 5 47.84 18.62 21.89
N LYS A 6 47.48 18.74 23.18
CA LYS A 6 46.30 18.05 23.75
C LYS A 6 44.97 18.58 23.21
N LEU A 7 44.90 19.87 22.88
CA LEU A 7 43.67 20.47 22.33
C LEU A 7 43.40 20.01 20.89
N ILE A 8 44.45 19.78 20.09
CA ILE A 8 44.31 19.32 18.70
C ILE A 8 43.96 17.82 18.63
N LEU A 9 44.46 17.00 19.56
CA LEU A 9 44.08 15.58 19.65
C LEU A 9 42.66 15.35 20.20
N SER A 10 42.12 16.24 21.03
CA SER A 10 40.74 16.15 21.51
C SER A 10 39.70 16.65 20.49
N PHE A 11 40.10 17.43 19.48
CA PHE A 11 39.19 17.92 18.45
C PHE A 11 38.98 16.91 17.30
N LEU A 12 39.82 15.89 17.21
CA LEU A 12 39.75 14.84 16.17
C LEU A 12 38.70 13.75 16.45
N PHE A 13 38.00 13.79 17.59
CA PHE A 13 37.03 12.77 17.99
C PHE A 13 35.55 13.14 17.75
N ILE A 14 35.23 14.34 17.23
CA ILE A 14 33.84 14.83 17.15
C ILE A 14 33.26 14.79 15.71
N CYS A 15 34.06 14.47 14.68
CA CYS A 15 33.57 14.46 13.30
C CYS A 15 33.08 13.10 12.76
N GLN A 16 32.85 12.11 13.63
CA GLN A 16 32.11 10.90 13.23
C GLN A 16 30.60 11.08 13.43
N PHE A 17 30.04 12.17 12.92
CA PHE A 17 28.64 12.13 12.51
C PHE A 17 28.60 11.31 11.22
N ALA A 18 28.66 9.99 11.41
CA ALA A 18 28.24 9.05 10.39
C ALA A 18 26.89 9.57 9.87
N THR A 19 26.81 9.84 8.58
CA THR A 19 25.55 9.98 7.89
C THR A 19 24.78 8.69 8.17
N ALA A 20 23.91 8.70 9.17
CA ALA A 20 22.87 7.71 9.32
C ALA A 20 21.92 7.95 8.14
N GLN A 21 22.33 7.50 6.96
CA GLN A 21 21.41 7.29 5.85
C GLN A 21 20.44 6.26 6.41
N GLN A 22 19.28 6.75 6.84
CA GLN A 22 18.24 5.96 7.49
C GLN A 22 17.99 4.76 6.58
N GLN A 23 18.50 3.60 6.99
CA GLN A 23 18.46 2.42 6.13
C GLN A 23 17.00 2.17 5.81
N GLU A 24 16.68 2.19 4.53
CA GLU A 24 15.31 2.13 4.07
C GLU A 24 14.61 0.91 4.68
N SER A 25 13.49 1.16 5.37
CA SER A 25 12.76 0.11 6.05
C SER A 25 12.03 -0.77 5.03
N TYR A 26 11.74 -2.01 5.41
CA TYR A 26 10.90 -2.88 4.57
C TYR A 26 9.52 -2.23 4.33
N GLN A 27 8.96 -1.60 5.37
CA GLN A 27 7.66 -0.95 5.29
C GLN A 27 7.67 0.20 4.28
N SER A 28 8.68 1.07 4.32
CA SER A 28 8.80 2.20 3.38
C SER A 28 8.95 1.71 1.94
N LEU A 29 9.76 0.68 1.70
CA LEU A 29 9.88 0.03 0.40
C LEU A 29 8.55 -0.51 -0.11
N MET A 30 7.79 -1.21 0.75
CA MET A 30 6.48 -1.73 0.37
C MET A 30 5.47 -0.61 0.06
N MET A 31 5.50 0.50 0.80
CA MET A 31 4.64 1.64 0.51
C MET A 31 4.97 2.30 -0.83
N GLU A 32 6.26 2.43 -1.16
CA GLU A 32 6.72 2.90 -2.46
C GLU A 32 6.28 1.94 -3.56
N TYR A 33 6.49 0.63 -3.37
CA TYR A 33 6.05 -0.41 -4.30
C TYR A 33 4.54 -0.36 -4.54
N PHE A 34 3.70 -0.24 -3.51
CA PHE A 34 2.25 -0.13 -3.66
C PHE A 34 1.82 1.12 -4.42
N LYS A 35 2.55 2.23 -4.26
CA LYS A 35 2.33 3.45 -5.02
C LYS A 35 2.66 3.23 -6.50
N VAL A 36 3.86 2.73 -6.80
CA VAL A 36 4.30 2.60 -8.20
C VAL A 36 3.68 1.41 -8.91
N SER A 37 3.18 0.39 -8.22
CA SER A 37 2.47 -0.75 -8.85
C SER A 37 1.00 -0.46 -9.19
N GLY A 38 0.42 0.62 -8.64
CA GLY A 38 -1.00 0.95 -8.82
C GLY A 38 -1.93 0.37 -7.73
N ILE A 39 -1.39 -0.36 -6.75
CA ILE A 39 -2.15 -0.88 -5.61
C ILE A 39 -2.80 0.27 -4.81
N ASN A 40 -2.13 1.41 -4.65
CA ASN A 40 -2.75 2.57 -4.00
C ASN A 40 -4.07 2.97 -4.68
N SER A 41 -4.06 3.17 -6.00
CA SER A 41 -5.27 3.56 -6.74
C SER A 41 -6.33 2.46 -6.75
N GLU A 42 -5.93 1.20 -6.85
CA GLU A 42 -6.83 0.04 -6.79
C GLU A 42 -7.66 0.07 -5.50
N TYR A 43 -7.01 0.26 -4.35
CA TYR A 43 -7.67 0.22 -3.05
C TYR A 43 -8.30 1.55 -2.62
N GLU A 44 -7.85 2.69 -3.16
CA GLU A 44 -8.59 3.95 -3.04
C GLU A 44 -9.94 3.86 -3.76
N SER A 45 -9.99 3.28 -4.96
CA SER A 45 -11.24 3.04 -5.69
C SER A 45 -12.12 1.99 -5.00
N ALA A 46 -11.51 0.93 -4.45
CA ALA A 46 -12.24 -0.08 -3.69
C ALA A 46 -12.91 0.52 -2.45
N TYR A 47 -12.26 1.46 -1.76
CA TYR A 47 -12.87 2.19 -0.65
C TYR A 47 -14.13 2.93 -1.09
N ASP A 48 -14.05 3.68 -2.19
CA ASP A 48 -15.18 4.45 -2.72
C ASP A 48 -16.33 3.51 -3.11
N GLY A 49 -16.02 2.38 -3.75
CA GLY A 49 -17.00 1.35 -4.07
C GLY A 49 -17.72 0.80 -2.84
N MET A 50 -16.97 0.48 -1.77
CA MET A 50 -17.56 0.00 -0.52
C MET A 50 -18.44 1.05 0.16
N VAL A 51 -18.01 2.32 0.18
CA VAL A 51 -18.84 3.41 0.74
C VAL A 51 -20.09 3.62 -0.11
N SER A 52 -20.00 3.55 -1.44
CA SER A 52 -21.16 3.62 -2.33
C SER A 52 -22.16 2.49 -2.04
N MET A 53 -21.69 1.25 -1.85
CA MET A 53 -22.55 0.13 -1.48
C MET A 53 -23.26 0.38 -0.13
N LEU A 54 -22.57 1.00 0.82
CA LEU A 54 -23.16 1.39 2.10
C LEU A 54 -24.18 2.52 1.93
N GLN A 55 -23.94 3.50 1.05
CA GLN A 55 -24.92 4.53 0.73
C GLN A 55 -26.21 3.92 0.16
N ASP A 56 -26.08 2.99 -0.79
CA ASP A 56 -27.22 2.28 -1.38
C ASP A 56 -28.02 1.49 -0.33
N ALA A 57 -27.32 0.89 0.64
CA ALA A 57 -27.94 0.14 1.73
C ALA A 57 -28.64 1.02 2.78
N TYR A 58 -28.51 2.34 2.71
CA TYR A 58 -29.20 3.29 3.58
C TYR A 58 -30.05 4.31 2.79
N GLN A 59 -30.24 4.10 1.48
CA GLN A 59 -30.94 5.03 0.58
C GLN A 59 -32.40 5.33 0.98
N THR A 60 -33.01 4.49 1.82
CA THR A 60 -34.39 4.70 2.34
C THR A 60 -34.45 5.74 3.46
N GLN A 61 -33.30 6.32 3.83
CA GLN A 61 -33.18 7.33 4.88
C GLN A 61 -32.43 8.55 4.35
N GLU A 62 -32.84 9.72 4.81
CA GLU A 62 -32.14 10.97 4.56
C GLU A 62 -30.94 11.09 5.51
N ILE A 63 -29.83 10.45 5.15
CA ILE A 63 -28.57 10.62 5.87
C ILE A 63 -27.91 11.93 5.41
N PRO A 64 -27.60 12.87 6.33
CA PRO A 64 -26.97 14.13 5.96
C PRO A 64 -25.63 13.95 5.26
N ALA A 65 -25.35 14.79 4.26
CA ALA A 65 -24.14 14.70 3.44
C ALA A 65 -22.84 14.79 4.27
N GLU A 66 -22.85 15.56 5.36
CA GLU A 66 -21.71 15.68 6.27
C GLU A 66 -21.39 14.38 7.02
N THR A 67 -22.36 13.47 7.16
CA THR A 67 -22.12 12.14 7.73
C THR A 67 -21.30 11.29 6.77
N TRP A 68 -21.63 11.32 5.48
CA TRP A 68 -20.84 10.65 4.44
C TRP A 68 -19.46 11.28 4.28
N GLN A 69 -19.37 12.61 4.32
CA GLN A 69 -18.09 13.30 4.23
C GLN A 69 -17.12 12.86 5.33
N LYS A 70 -17.59 12.69 6.58
CA LYS A 70 -16.75 12.18 7.68
C LYS A 70 -16.20 10.77 7.41
N ILE A 71 -16.96 9.93 6.72
CA ILE A 71 -16.49 8.60 6.30
C ILE A 71 -15.40 8.75 5.24
N TYR A 72 -15.58 9.63 4.25
CA TYR A 72 -14.56 9.91 3.24
C TYR A 72 -13.29 10.56 3.81
N ASP A 73 -13.40 11.41 4.83
CA ASP A 73 -12.25 12.00 5.52
C ASP A 73 -11.35 10.92 6.15
N GLY A 74 -11.94 9.78 6.55
CA GLY A 74 -11.23 8.60 7.05
C GLY A 74 -10.55 7.73 5.99
N LYS A 75 -10.82 7.95 4.69
CA LYS A 75 -10.34 7.10 3.57
C LYS A 75 -8.84 6.85 3.62
N LYS A 76 -8.04 7.92 3.74
CA LYS A 76 -6.58 7.82 3.71
C LYS A 76 -6.04 6.96 4.86
N ALA A 77 -6.60 7.11 6.06
CA ALA A 77 -6.22 6.32 7.22
C ALA A 77 -6.61 4.84 7.05
N SER A 78 -7.83 4.59 6.57
CA SER A 78 -8.35 3.24 6.31
C SER A 78 -7.50 2.49 5.26
N VAL A 79 -7.24 3.11 4.11
CA VAL A 79 -6.39 2.53 3.05
C VAL A 79 -4.95 2.36 3.53
N SER A 80 -4.43 3.26 4.38
CA SER A 80 -3.09 3.09 4.96
C SER A 80 -3.02 1.89 5.91
N LYS A 81 -4.07 1.64 6.71
CA LYS A 81 -4.19 0.45 7.55
C LYS A 81 -4.19 -0.83 6.71
N PHE A 82 -4.99 -0.86 5.64
CA PHE A 82 -5.01 -1.96 4.67
C PHE A 82 -3.61 -2.25 4.12
N LYS A 83 -2.88 -1.21 3.67
CA LYS A 83 -1.52 -1.37 3.15
C LYS A 83 -0.55 -1.88 4.20
N GLY A 84 -0.72 -1.53 5.47
CA GLY A 84 0.06 -2.10 6.57
C GLY A 84 -0.11 -3.62 6.67
N ILE A 85 -1.36 -4.10 6.59
CA ILE A 85 -1.70 -5.54 6.62
C ILE A 85 -1.11 -6.22 5.38
N LEU A 86 -1.35 -5.67 4.19
CA LEU A 86 -0.86 -6.23 2.93
C LEU A 86 0.68 -6.30 2.90
N ALA A 87 1.37 -5.28 3.40
CA ALA A 87 2.83 -5.29 3.50
C ALA A 87 3.34 -6.39 4.44
N SER A 88 2.59 -6.71 5.50
CA SER A 88 2.91 -7.81 6.39
C SER A 88 2.77 -9.16 5.69
N GLU A 89 1.68 -9.39 4.96
CA GLU A 89 1.46 -10.60 4.17
C GLU A 89 2.54 -10.79 3.08
N TYR A 90 2.91 -9.69 2.40
CA TYR A 90 3.93 -9.72 1.35
C TYR A 90 5.33 -10.07 1.88
N ARG A 91 5.60 -9.93 3.18
CA ARG A 91 6.89 -10.31 3.77
C ARG A 91 7.17 -11.81 3.65
N GLY A 92 6.13 -12.65 3.60
CA GLY A 92 6.28 -14.09 3.33
C GLY A 92 6.53 -14.41 1.84
N ILE A 93 6.46 -13.41 0.96
CA ILE A 93 6.60 -13.56 -0.49
C ILE A 93 7.91 -12.94 -0.97
N PHE A 94 8.20 -11.71 -0.53
CA PHE A 94 9.40 -10.95 -0.85
C PHE A 94 10.21 -10.69 0.42
N GLU A 95 11.00 -11.66 0.84
CA GLU A 95 11.81 -11.52 2.06
C GLU A 95 12.96 -10.53 1.90
N ASP A 96 13.57 -10.48 0.72
CA ASP A 96 14.70 -9.60 0.43
C ASP A 96 14.23 -8.20 0.00
N LYS A 97 14.74 -7.17 0.68
CA LYS A 97 14.49 -5.76 0.31
C LYS A 97 14.95 -5.46 -1.12
N GLN A 98 15.94 -6.17 -1.64
CA GLN A 98 16.40 -5.97 -3.00
C GLN A 98 15.35 -6.39 -4.04
N ASP A 99 14.54 -7.40 -3.78
CA ASP A 99 13.41 -7.74 -4.64
C ASP A 99 12.41 -6.58 -4.72
N ILE A 100 12.14 -5.93 -3.58
CA ILE A 100 11.20 -4.80 -3.55
C ILE A 100 11.76 -3.61 -4.33
N ARG A 101 13.08 -3.34 -4.23
CA ARG A 101 13.72 -2.31 -5.05
C ARG A 101 13.60 -2.60 -6.54
N ASN A 102 13.92 -3.82 -6.94
CA ASN A 102 13.82 -4.23 -8.34
C ASN A 102 12.37 -4.13 -8.87
N LEU A 103 11.38 -4.44 -8.02
CA LEU A 103 9.97 -4.22 -8.33
C LEU A 103 9.66 -2.73 -8.49
N ILE A 104 10.11 -1.88 -7.57
CA ILE A 104 9.92 -0.43 -7.65
C ILE A 104 10.52 0.11 -8.93
N ASP A 105 11.76 -0.26 -9.25
CA ASP A 105 12.48 0.18 -10.44
C ASP A 105 11.73 -0.22 -11.71
N PHE A 106 11.29 -1.49 -11.80
CA PHE A 106 10.52 -1.96 -12.94
C PHE A 106 9.20 -1.20 -13.08
N TYR A 107 8.39 -1.12 -12.03
CA TYR A 107 7.05 -0.49 -12.10
C TYR A 107 7.09 1.04 -12.22
N SER A 108 8.23 1.66 -11.93
CA SER A 108 8.49 3.10 -12.14
C SER A 108 9.04 3.40 -13.54
N SER A 109 9.61 2.41 -14.22
CA SER A 109 10.12 2.56 -15.59
C SER A 109 9.02 2.87 -16.61
N PRO A 110 9.34 3.44 -17.78
CA PRO A 110 8.37 3.61 -18.87
C PRO A 110 7.67 2.30 -19.26
N THR A 111 8.43 1.19 -19.28
CA THR A 111 7.90 -0.16 -19.55
C THR A 111 6.91 -0.60 -18.49
N GLY A 112 7.22 -0.45 -17.20
CA GLY A 112 6.32 -0.80 -16.11
C GLY A 112 5.06 0.08 -16.06
N VAL A 113 5.19 1.37 -16.35
CA VAL A 113 4.06 2.30 -16.48
C VAL A 113 3.13 1.88 -17.61
N GLN A 114 3.66 1.60 -18.80
CA GLN A 114 2.86 1.13 -19.93
C GLN A 114 2.23 -0.24 -19.64
N TYR A 115 2.97 -1.17 -19.03
CA TYR A 115 2.49 -2.51 -18.70
C TYR A 115 1.26 -2.48 -17.78
N LYS A 116 1.23 -1.59 -16.78
CA LYS A 116 0.06 -1.41 -15.91
C LYS A 116 -1.11 -0.75 -16.63
N LYS A 117 -0.82 0.22 -17.50
CA LYS A 117 -1.84 1.04 -18.17
C LYS A 117 -2.54 0.26 -19.28
N ASP A 118 -1.76 -0.28 -20.20
CA ASP A 118 -2.25 -1.02 -21.36
C ASP A 118 -1.10 -1.85 -21.96
N ARG A 119 -1.16 -3.16 -21.72
CA ARG A 119 -0.17 -4.10 -22.25
C ARG A 119 -0.22 -4.22 -23.77
N SER A 120 -1.37 -3.99 -24.40
CA SER A 120 -1.53 -4.13 -25.85
C SER A 120 -0.84 -3.01 -26.65
N ALA A 121 -0.63 -1.85 -26.02
CA ALA A 121 0.05 -0.71 -26.60
C ALA A 121 1.56 -0.65 -26.29
N MET A 122 2.17 -1.75 -25.84
CA MET A 122 3.62 -1.83 -25.61
C MET A 122 4.39 -1.88 -26.92
N THR A 123 5.52 -1.17 -26.99
CA THR A 123 6.46 -1.27 -28.11
C THR A 123 7.32 -2.53 -28.01
N ASP A 124 7.98 -2.90 -29.10
CA ASP A 124 8.92 -4.04 -29.11
C ASP A 124 10.04 -3.90 -28.08
N SER A 125 10.57 -2.68 -27.89
CA SER A 125 11.58 -2.40 -26.86
C SER A 125 11.03 -2.64 -25.46
N GLN A 126 9.82 -2.16 -25.17
CA GLN A 126 9.17 -2.38 -23.88
C GLN A 126 8.85 -3.86 -23.65
N GLN A 127 8.48 -4.59 -24.70
CA GLN A 127 8.24 -6.02 -24.62
C GLN A 127 9.54 -6.80 -24.36
N ALA A 128 10.67 -6.38 -24.92
CA ALA A 128 11.99 -6.92 -24.62
C ALA A 128 12.40 -6.66 -23.17
N GLU A 129 12.22 -5.43 -22.67
CA GLU A 129 12.49 -5.08 -21.27
C GLU A 129 11.61 -5.86 -20.29
N LEU A 130 10.31 -6.01 -20.57
CA LEU A 130 9.41 -6.85 -19.78
C LEU A 130 9.88 -8.31 -19.75
N THR A 131 10.38 -8.82 -20.88
CA THR A 131 10.91 -10.18 -20.97
C THR A 131 12.19 -10.33 -20.15
N ALA A 132 13.10 -9.35 -20.23
CA ALA A 132 14.30 -9.32 -19.40
C ALA A 132 13.95 -9.27 -17.91
N PHE A 133 12.99 -8.42 -17.51
CA PHE A 133 12.50 -8.36 -16.13
C PHE A 133 11.92 -9.70 -15.68
N LYS A 134 11.04 -10.33 -16.48
CA LYS A 134 10.47 -11.65 -16.21
C LYS A 134 11.53 -12.73 -15.98
N ASN A 135 12.64 -12.65 -16.70
CA ASN A 135 13.75 -13.61 -16.60
C ASN A 135 14.71 -13.31 -15.44
N SER A 136 14.61 -12.14 -14.80
CA SER A 136 15.37 -11.83 -13.59
C SER A 136 14.91 -12.66 -12.40
N ILE A 137 15.75 -12.78 -11.37
CA ILE A 137 15.41 -13.49 -10.12
C ILE A 137 14.13 -12.93 -9.49
N THR A 138 14.03 -11.60 -9.40
CA THR A 138 12.85 -10.92 -8.85
C THR A 138 11.61 -11.14 -9.71
N GLY A 139 11.74 -11.07 -11.04
CA GLY A 139 10.63 -11.33 -11.96
C GLY A 139 10.12 -12.77 -11.84
N GLN A 140 11.02 -13.75 -11.85
CA GLN A 140 10.66 -15.15 -11.65
C GLN A 140 9.96 -15.37 -10.30
N LYS A 141 10.44 -14.73 -9.22
CA LYS A 141 9.77 -14.77 -7.92
C LYS A 141 8.37 -14.17 -7.99
N LEU A 142 8.20 -12.98 -8.56
CA LEU A 142 6.89 -12.33 -8.73
C LEU A 142 5.91 -13.24 -9.48
N PHE A 143 6.31 -13.75 -10.65
CA PHE A 143 5.40 -14.51 -11.53
C PHE A 143 5.16 -15.94 -11.04
N SER A 144 6.10 -16.56 -10.31
CA SER A 144 5.90 -17.89 -9.70
C SER A 144 5.16 -17.85 -8.36
N ARG A 145 4.84 -16.66 -7.84
CA ARG A 145 4.16 -16.45 -6.55
C ARG A 145 2.84 -15.68 -6.69
N VAL A 146 2.33 -15.53 -7.92
CA VAL A 146 1.07 -14.81 -8.20
C VAL A 146 -0.09 -15.32 -7.36
N ASP A 147 -0.22 -16.63 -7.17
CA ASP A 147 -1.29 -17.21 -6.35
C ASP A 147 -1.18 -16.79 -4.87
N GLN A 148 0.04 -16.74 -4.33
CA GLN A 148 0.28 -16.28 -2.96
C GLN A 148 0.00 -14.78 -2.82
N ILE A 149 0.38 -14.00 -3.83
CA ILE A 149 0.10 -12.56 -3.89
C ILE A 149 -1.41 -12.30 -3.93
N ASN A 150 -2.14 -13.03 -4.78
CA ASN A 150 -3.59 -12.91 -4.89
C ASN A 150 -4.27 -13.32 -3.58
N LYS A 151 -3.81 -14.41 -2.95
CA LYS A 151 -4.30 -14.84 -1.64
C LYS A 151 -4.06 -13.80 -0.54
N ALA A 152 -2.88 -13.17 -0.53
CA ALA A 152 -2.54 -12.10 0.41
C ALA A 152 -3.42 -10.85 0.20
N LYS A 153 -3.68 -10.49 -1.07
CA LYS A 153 -4.64 -9.42 -1.41
C LYS A 153 -6.04 -9.77 -0.94
N GLU A 154 -6.52 -10.97 -1.23
CA GLU A 154 -7.85 -11.44 -0.86
C GLU A 154 -8.05 -11.43 0.66
N SER A 155 -7.16 -12.06 1.43
CA SER A 155 -7.26 -12.11 2.90
C SER A 155 -7.25 -10.71 3.53
N SER A 156 -6.34 -9.84 3.07
CA SER A 156 -6.25 -8.46 3.52
C SER A 156 -7.51 -7.68 3.18
N SER A 157 -8.09 -7.91 2.00
CA SER A 157 -9.31 -7.23 1.53
C SER A 157 -10.54 -7.67 2.30
N ILE A 158 -10.67 -8.96 2.62
CA ILE A 158 -11.78 -9.50 3.43
C ILE A 158 -11.74 -8.88 4.83
N TYR A 159 -10.58 -8.90 5.47
CA TYR A 159 -10.43 -8.31 6.80
C TYR A 159 -10.76 -6.82 6.81
N TRP A 160 -10.16 -6.07 5.89
CA TRP A 160 -10.33 -4.62 5.79
C TRP A 160 -11.76 -4.21 5.43
N SER A 161 -12.40 -4.90 4.48
CA SER A 161 -13.79 -4.62 4.10
C SER A 161 -14.77 -4.89 5.24
N ARG A 162 -14.59 -5.99 5.99
CA ARG A 162 -15.38 -6.26 7.20
C ARG A 162 -15.23 -5.14 8.23
N GLU A 163 -14.01 -4.70 8.50
CA GLU A 163 -13.78 -3.59 9.44
C GLU A 163 -14.42 -2.29 8.97
N LEU A 164 -14.28 -1.93 7.69
CA LEU A 164 -14.88 -0.71 7.15
C LEU A 164 -16.41 -0.75 7.27
N ILE A 165 -17.03 -1.84 6.81
CA ILE A 165 -18.47 -2.03 6.88
C ILE A 165 -18.92 -1.92 8.33
N CYS A 166 -18.27 -2.60 9.26
CA CYS A 166 -18.65 -2.56 10.67
C CYS A 166 -18.49 -1.20 11.33
N ASN A 167 -17.43 -0.47 11.00
CA ASN A 167 -17.23 0.87 11.54
C ASN A 167 -18.32 1.82 11.04
N VAL A 168 -18.65 1.76 9.75
CA VAL A 168 -19.68 2.64 9.16
C VAL A 168 -21.08 2.27 9.67
N THR A 169 -21.44 0.99 9.68
CA THR A 169 -22.77 0.55 10.14
C THR A 169 -22.98 0.84 11.62
N THR A 170 -21.97 0.64 12.47
CA THR A 170 -22.02 1.00 13.89
C THR A 170 -22.21 2.51 14.05
N MET A 171 -21.42 3.31 13.33
CA MET A 171 -21.53 4.78 13.37
C MET A 171 -22.92 5.27 12.96
N LEU A 172 -23.51 4.68 11.91
CA LEU A 172 -24.84 5.05 11.43
C LEU A 172 -25.94 4.60 12.39
N LYS A 173 -25.81 3.38 12.95
CA LYS A 173 -26.72 2.87 13.97
C LYS A 173 -26.71 3.72 15.24
N ASP A 174 -25.55 4.15 15.70
CA ASP A 174 -25.41 5.04 16.87
C ASP A 174 -26.08 6.42 16.64
N LYS A 175 -26.29 6.79 15.37
CA LYS A 175 -27.03 8.00 14.96
C LYS A 175 -28.53 7.75 14.75
N GLY A 176 -29.00 6.52 14.95
CA GLY A 176 -30.40 6.12 14.78
C GLY A 176 -30.78 5.72 13.36
N PHE A 177 -29.83 5.49 12.47
CA PHE A 177 -30.11 5.01 11.12
C PHE A 177 -30.10 3.49 11.04
N GLU A 178 -31.05 2.92 10.29
CA GLU A 178 -31.19 1.47 10.12
C GLU A 178 -31.01 1.06 8.64
N SER A 179 -30.17 0.07 8.35
CA SER A 179 -29.95 -0.34 6.96
C SER A 179 -31.17 -1.05 6.37
N SER A 180 -31.44 -0.81 5.07
CA SER A 180 -32.42 -1.56 4.29
C SER A 180 -31.92 -2.92 3.82
N MET A 181 -30.61 -3.19 3.97
CA MET A 181 -29.99 -4.46 3.61
C MET A 181 -29.46 -5.18 4.85
N HIS A 182 -29.35 -6.51 4.77
CA HIS A 182 -28.73 -7.29 5.83
C HIS A 182 -27.23 -6.94 5.93
N MET A 183 -26.84 -6.33 7.03
CA MET A 183 -25.44 -6.04 7.33
C MET A 183 -24.77 -7.23 8.04
N PRO A 184 -23.50 -7.52 7.73
CA PRO A 184 -22.76 -8.56 8.42
C PRO A 184 -22.71 -8.28 9.93
N SER A 185 -22.68 -9.35 10.75
CA SER A 185 -22.59 -9.20 12.20
C SER A 185 -21.25 -8.57 12.60
N CYS A 186 -21.37 -7.42 13.26
CA CYS A 186 -20.28 -6.63 13.79
C CYS A 186 -20.15 -6.85 15.30
N ASN A 187 -19.99 -8.13 15.67
CA ASN A 187 -19.72 -8.60 17.03
C ASN A 187 -18.45 -9.45 17.03
#